data_AF-A0A0Q9K915-F1
#
_entry.id   AF-A0A0Q9K915-F1
#
_cell.length_a   1.000
_cell.length_b   1.000
_cell.length_c   1.000
_cell.angle_alpha   90.00
_cell.angle_beta   90.00
_cell.angle_gamma   90.00
#
_symmetry.space_group_name_H-M   'P 1'
#
loop_
_entity.id
_entity.type
_entity.pdbx_description
1 polymer ?
#
loop_
_entity_poly.entity_id
_entity_poly.type
_entity_poly.pdbx_seq_one_letter_code
_entity_poly.pdbx_strand_id
1 'polypeptide(L)'
;MTSQTGEPQRSATIRRMTQAAFDSAVGVATGEPTAGAEDPALWAELETAGLAAGRALLPAWSDALAASLAAPVQIKIVAREGEVSFESEISLLPGLGLCRTQRVALRTTPTAYEPVSREEAVELVAFPPEELWLAVRRVLPPRDALRAPQHVTPPSRQRDLKVAPEAVEHLAARLEGDPLGRTPAEILETAPELDPELRAVLAGGSAEVALLVGAVTSPDDVTPVGACRWTVVGEQLYSLRSTPESVAVVAVEDGDLAADLIWYVTGAYDLVSEIATRAARR
;
A
#
# COMPACT_ATOMS: atom_id res chain seq x y z
N MET A 1 26.41 -31.35 8.78
CA MET A 1 27.23 -30.22 9.26
C MET A 1 27.08 -29.10 8.24
N THR A 2 25.95 -28.38 8.27
CA THR A 2 25.77 -27.05 8.90
C THR A 2 26.79 -26.01 8.43
N SER A 3 26.42 -25.30 7.37
CA SER A 3 26.81 -23.91 7.16
C SER A 3 25.51 -23.10 7.03
N GLN A 4 25.00 -22.65 8.18
CA GLN A 4 24.08 -21.52 8.24
C GLN A 4 24.93 -20.27 8.06
N THR A 5 24.90 -19.67 6.87
CA THR A 5 25.34 -18.28 6.69
C THR A 5 24.13 -17.42 7.01
N GLY A 6 23.92 -17.16 8.31
CA GLY A 6 22.97 -16.16 8.75
C GLY A 6 23.53 -14.79 8.41
N GLU A 7 23.09 -14.21 7.29
CA GLU A 7 23.20 -12.76 7.13
C GLU A 7 22.40 -12.10 8.26
N PRO A 8 22.98 -11.12 8.97
CA PRO A 8 22.22 -10.35 9.94
C PRO A 8 21.17 -9.57 9.16
N GLN A 9 19.92 -10.00 9.25
CA GLN A 9 18.74 -9.23 8.88
C GLN A 9 18.91 -7.84 9.53
N ARG A 10 19.26 -6.84 8.72
CA ARG A 10 19.33 -5.45 9.19
C ARG A 10 17.91 -5.06 9.52
N SER A 11 17.52 -5.22 10.78
CA SER A 11 16.19 -4.85 11.24
C SER A 11 15.98 -3.37 10.96
N ALA A 12 15.10 -3.05 10.01
CA ALA A 12 14.78 -1.67 9.69
C ALA A 12 14.31 -0.94 10.96
N THR A 13 14.94 0.19 11.29
CA THR A 13 14.58 0.96 12.48
C THR A 13 13.21 1.61 12.26
N ILE A 14 12.22 1.18 13.03
CA ILE A 14 10.90 1.81 13.05
C ILE A 14 10.98 3.09 13.87
N ARG A 15 10.58 4.21 13.26
CA ARG A 15 10.48 5.52 13.93
C ARG A 15 9.03 5.82 14.15
N ARG A 16 8.65 6.10 15.39
CA ARG A 16 7.28 6.38 15.78
C ARG A 16 7.19 7.81 16.26
N MET A 17 6.22 8.56 15.73
CA MET A 17 5.96 9.94 16.11
C MET A 17 4.47 10.26 15.89
N THR A 18 3.99 11.39 16.38
CA THR A 18 2.65 11.90 16.09
C THR A 18 2.53 12.33 14.63
N GLN A 19 1.31 12.29 14.10
CA GLN A 19 0.98 12.84 12.79
C GLN A 19 1.42 14.30 12.66
N ALA A 20 1.20 15.11 13.71
CA ALA A 20 1.59 16.52 13.72
C ALA A 20 3.12 16.70 13.62
N ALA A 21 3.91 15.89 14.33
CA ALA A 21 5.37 15.93 14.21
C ALA A 21 5.84 15.51 12.81
N PHE A 22 5.24 14.46 12.25
CA PHE A 22 5.55 14.02 10.88
C PHE A 22 5.22 15.10 9.83
N ASP A 23 4.03 15.69 9.89
CA ASP A 23 3.61 16.75 8.95
C ASP A 23 4.50 17.99 9.07
N SER A 24 4.89 18.35 10.30
CA SER A 24 5.86 19.43 10.52
C SER A 24 7.23 19.11 9.91
N ALA A 25 7.71 17.87 10.03
CA ALA A 25 8.97 17.45 9.41
C ALA A 25 8.90 17.50 7.88
N VAL A 26 7.80 17.02 7.28
CA VAL A 26 7.61 17.08 5.82
C VAL A 26 7.60 18.54 5.35
N GLY A 27 6.81 19.41 5.97
CA GLY A 27 6.74 20.79 5.51
C GLY A 27 8.03 21.59 5.76
N VAL A 28 8.78 21.33 6.83
CA VAL A 28 10.13 21.88 6.99
C VAL A 28 11.06 21.40 5.87
N ALA A 29 11.00 20.13 5.49
CA ALA A 29 11.82 19.58 4.42
C ALA A 29 11.47 20.15 3.03
N THR A 30 10.18 20.40 2.75
CA THR A 30 9.71 20.97 1.48
C THR A 30 9.74 22.49 1.43
N GLY A 31 10.01 23.15 2.56
CA GLY A 31 9.98 24.61 2.68
C GLY A 31 8.56 25.19 2.73
N GLU A 32 7.56 24.35 3.00
CA GLU A 32 6.17 24.77 3.18
C GLU A 32 5.94 25.37 4.57
N PRO A 33 5.05 26.39 4.70
CA PRO A 33 4.68 26.92 6.01
C PRO A 33 3.93 25.88 6.85
N THR A 34 4.55 25.39 7.93
CA THR A 34 3.90 24.43 8.84
C THR A 34 3.44 25.09 10.13
N ALA A 35 2.16 24.93 10.46
CA ALA A 35 1.65 25.25 11.79
C ALA A 35 2.38 24.40 12.84
N GLY A 36 3.01 25.03 13.83
CA GLY A 36 3.78 24.33 14.86
C GLY A 36 5.28 24.17 14.57
N ALA A 37 5.82 24.73 13.48
CA ALA A 37 7.27 24.70 13.19
C ALA A 37 8.15 25.21 14.35
N GLU A 38 7.59 26.08 15.20
CA GLU A 38 8.28 26.65 16.37
C GLU A 38 8.01 25.88 17.67
N ASP A 39 7.13 24.87 17.64
CA ASP A 39 6.72 24.09 18.82
C ASP A 39 7.88 23.22 19.34
N PRO A 40 8.40 23.49 20.54
CA PRO A 40 9.49 22.69 21.11
C PRO A 40 9.12 21.22 21.35
N ALA A 41 7.83 20.91 21.55
CA ALA A 41 7.39 19.54 21.80
C ALA A 41 7.52 18.67 20.55
N LEU A 42 7.17 19.21 19.38
CA LEU A 42 7.31 18.50 18.09
C LEU A 42 8.79 18.22 17.78
N TRP A 43 9.68 19.20 18.02
CA TRP A 43 11.11 18.99 17.81
C TRP A 43 11.70 17.93 18.76
N ALA A 44 11.31 17.93 20.03
CA ALA A 44 11.75 16.89 20.98
C ALA A 44 11.29 15.48 20.55
N GLU A 45 10.09 15.38 19.99
CA GLU A 45 9.58 14.13 19.42
C GLU A 45 10.38 13.69 18.18
N LEU A 46 10.67 14.61 17.25
CA LEU A 46 11.50 14.32 16.07
C LEU A 46 12.94 13.94 16.43
N GLU A 47 13.52 14.55 17.47
CA GLU A 47 14.82 14.16 18.02
C GLU A 47 14.78 12.74 18.60
N THR A 48 13.73 12.43 19.38
CA THR A 48 13.52 11.09 19.96
C THR A 48 13.38 10.02 18.88
N ALA A 49 12.70 10.36 17.77
CA ALA A 49 12.57 9.51 16.60
C ALA A 49 13.83 9.48 15.72
N GLY A 50 14.87 10.27 16.04
CA GLY A 50 16.14 10.30 15.31
C GLY A 50 16.05 10.93 13.92
N LEU A 51 15.10 11.85 13.72
CA LEU A 51 14.91 12.64 12.50
C LEU A 51 15.55 14.03 12.59
N ALA A 52 15.69 14.56 13.80
CA ALA A 52 16.15 15.92 14.06
C ALA A 52 17.29 15.97 15.08
N ALA A 53 17.99 17.12 15.11
CA ALA A 53 18.90 17.50 16.18
C ALA A 53 18.76 19.01 16.42
N GLY A 54 18.31 19.41 17.60
CA GLY A 54 17.87 20.77 17.87
C GLY A 54 16.60 21.10 17.09
N ARG A 55 16.58 22.29 16.48
CA ARG A 55 15.47 22.78 15.66
C ARG A 55 15.71 22.60 14.16
N ALA A 56 16.40 21.52 13.80
CA ALA A 56 16.73 21.22 12.42
C ALA A 56 16.61 19.71 12.18
N LEU A 57 16.07 19.36 11.02
CA LEU A 57 16.11 17.98 10.53
C LEU A 57 17.57 17.61 10.24
N LEU A 58 17.90 16.34 10.46
CA LEU A 58 19.16 15.80 10.00
C LEU A 58 19.18 15.84 8.46
N PRO A 59 20.32 16.18 7.82
CA PRO A 59 20.37 16.40 6.38
C PRO A 59 19.79 15.24 5.55
N ALA A 60 20.14 14.00 5.88
CA ALA A 60 19.62 12.82 5.19
C ALA A 60 18.10 12.69 5.26
N TRP A 61 17.47 13.11 6.36
CA TRP A 61 16.01 13.10 6.52
C TRP A 61 15.35 14.29 5.82
N SER A 62 15.97 15.47 5.88
CA SER A 62 15.51 16.62 5.11
C SER A 62 15.46 16.30 3.62
N ASP A 63 16.54 15.75 3.07
CA ASP A 63 16.62 15.39 1.65
C ASP A 63 15.60 14.30 1.28
N ALA A 64 15.49 13.25 2.11
CA ALA A 64 14.59 12.13 1.86
C ALA A 64 13.11 12.53 1.91
N LEU A 65 12.69 13.33 2.91
CA LEU A 65 11.32 13.82 3.04
C LEU A 65 10.97 14.86 1.98
N ALA A 66 11.91 15.74 1.61
CA ALA A 66 11.70 16.69 0.52
C ALA A 66 11.49 15.97 -0.82
N ALA A 67 12.27 14.90 -1.06
CA ALA A 67 12.18 14.14 -2.29
C ALA A 67 10.99 13.17 -2.33
N SER A 68 10.43 12.75 -1.18
CA SER A 68 9.45 11.66 -1.13
C SER A 68 8.14 11.96 -1.86
N LEU A 69 7.73 13.23 -1.94
CA LEU A 69 6.54 13.65 -2.66
C LEU A 69 6.70 13.53 -4.18
N ALA A 70 7.93 13.68 -4.68
CA ALA A 70 8.28 13.54 -6.09
C ALA A 70 8.95 12.19 -6.40
N ALA A 71 8.80 11.20 -5.51
CA ALA A 71 9.43 9.89 -5.69
C ALA A 71 8.92 9.23 -6.98
N PRO A 72 9.80 8.70 -7.85
CA PRO A 72 9.42 8.12 -9.14
C PRO A 72 8.27 7.11 -9.09
N VAL A 73 8.22 6.31 -8.02
CA VAL A 73 7.16 5.32 -7.79
C VAL A 73 6.54 5.57 -6.42
N GLN A 74 5.21 5.64 -6.41
CA GLN A 74 4.40 5.76 -5.21
C GLN A 74 3.50 4.54 -5.07
N ILE A 75 3.36 4.03 -3.85
CA ILE A 75 2.55 2.86 -3.56
C ILE A 75 1.64 3.17 -2.37
N LYS A 76 0.35 2.88 -2.51
CA LYS A 76 -0.62 2.94 -1.42
C LYS A 76 -1.12 1.54 -1.10
N ILE A 77 -1.12 1.19 0.18
CA ILE A 77 -1.56 -0.10 0.68
C ILE A 77 -2.58 0.12 1.79
N VAL A 78 -3.75 -0.49 1.66
CA VAL A 78 -4.74 -0.58 2.73
C VAL A 78 -4.88 -2.05 3.12
N ALA A 79 -4.32 -2.39 4.27
CA ALA A 79 -4.33 -3.74 4.82
C ALA A 79 -5.33 -3.82 5.98
N ARG A 80 -6.30 -4.73 5.93
CA ARG A 80 -7.40 -4.83 6.89
C ARG A 80 -7.52 -6.23 7.48
N GLU A 81 -7.79 -6.30 8.78
CA GLU A 81 -8.28 -7.50 9.45
C GLU A 81 -9.31 -7.11 10.51
N GLY A 82 -10.52 -7.64 10.39
CA GLY A 82 -11.66 -7.21 11.22
C GLY A 82 -11.94 -5.71 11.06
N GLU A 83 -12.03 -5.01 12.20
CA GLU A 83 -12.33 -3.57 12.31
C GLU A 83 -11.07 -2.70 12.47
N VAL A 84 -9.93 -3.19 11.98
CA VAL A 84 -8.67 -2.45 11.98
C VAL A 84 -8.10 -2.45 10.57
N SER A 85 -7.63 -1.29 10.11
CA SER A 85 -6.77 -1.19 8.94
C SER A 85 -5.43 -0.54 9.25
N PHE A 86 -4.43 -0.88 8.44
CA PHE A 86 -3.16 -0.20 8.30
C PHE A 86 -3.17 0.48 6.94
N GLU A 87 -3.14 1.80 6.94
CA GLU A 87 -2.98 2.61 5.74
C GLU A 87 -1.50 2.95 5.61
N SER A 88 -0.88 2.48 4.53
CA SER A 88 0.54 2.70 4.27
C SER A 88 0.78 3.39 2.95
N GLU A 89 1.69 4.34 2.96
CA GLU A 89 2.19 5.06 1.80
C GLU A 89 3.68 4.79 1.67
N ILE A 90 4.10 4.35 0.48
CA ILE A 90 5.50 4.06 0.19
C ILE A 90 5.96 4.91 -0.97
N SER A 91 7.06 5.64 -0.74
CA SER A 91 7.77 6.41 -1.76
C SER A 91 9.09 5.70 -2.08
N LEU A 92 9.32 5.37 -3.35
CA LEU A 92 10.56 4.75 -3.80
C LEU A 92 11.44 5.77 -4.54
N LEU A 93 12.47 6.23 -3.85
CA LEU A 93 13.54 7.10 -4.35
C LEU A 93 14.70 6.26 -4.91
N PRO A 94 15.60 6.86 -5.70
CA PRO A 94 16.84 6.21 -6.08
C PRO A 94 17.65 5.75 -4.85
N GLY A 95 17.70 4.44 -4.60
CA GLY A 95 18.45 3.85 -3.50
C GLY A 95 17.80 3.96 -2.11
N LEU A 96 16.58 4.48 -1.99
CA LEU A 96 15.88 4.62 -0.70
C LEU A 96 14.37 4.43 -0.85
N GLY A 97 13.79 3.53 -0.07
CA GLY A 97 12.36 3.44 0.16
C GLY A 97 11.98 4.09 1.49
N LEU A 98 10.88 4.83 1.50
CA LEU A 98 10.24 5.33 2.72
C LEU A 98 8.84 4.75 2.82
N CYS A 99 8.49 4.13 3.95
CA CYS A 99 7.16 3.63 4.25
C CYS A 99 6.61 4.37 5.46
N ARG A 100 5.53 5.10 5.26
CA ARG A 100 4.69 5.67 6.32
C ARG A 100 3.52 4.72 6.54
N THR A 101 3.21 4.42 7.79
CA THR A 101 2.04 3.61 8.16
C THR A 101 1.27 4.28 9.27
N GLN A 102 -0.06 4.29 9.15
CA GLN A 102 -0.98 4.72 10.20
C GLN A 102 -2.03 3.63 10.44
N ARG A 103 -2.32 3.37 11.71
CA ARG A 103 -3.41 2.47 12.11
C ARG A 103 -4.72 3.23 12.17
N VAL A 104 -5.77 2.62 11.64
CA VAL A 104 -7.12 3.19 11.62
C VAL A 104 -8.10 2.18 12.22
N ALA A 105 -8.88 2.64 13.20
CA ALA A 105 -10.01 1.88 13.71
C ALA A 105 -11.20 2.11 12.80
N LEU A 106 -11.84 1.02 12.40
CA LEU A 106 -12.96 1.01 11.48
C LEU A 106 -14.23 0.64 12.24
N ARG A 107 -15.37 1.01 11.66
CA ARG A 107 -16.67 0.43 11.98
C ARG A 107 -17.21 -0.20 10.71
N THR A 108 -17.69 -1.43 10.84
CA THR A 108 -18.41 -2.06 9.74
C THR A 108 -19.81 -1.45 9.64
N THR A 109 -20.12 -0.84 8.49
CA THR A 109 -21.50 -0.45 8.14
C THR A 109 -22.04 -1.39 7.07
N PRO A 110 -23.34 -1.33 6.75
CA PRO A 110 -23.87 -2.05 5.60
C PRO A 110 -23.09 -1.67 4.34
N THR A 111 -22.83 -0.40 4.10
CA THR A 111 -22.29 0.07 2.81
C THR A 111 -20.77 0.13 2.74
N ALA A 112 -20.05 0.20 3.86
CA ALA A 112 -18.60 0.43 3.86
C ALA A 112 -17.89 -0.03 5.15
N TYR A 113 -16.57 0.13 5.15
CA TYR A 113 -15.82 0.32 6.39
C TYR A 113 -15.63 1.82 6.58
N GLU A 114 -16.12 2.36 7.69
CA GLU A 114 -15.98 3.78 8.00
C GLU A 114 -14.88 3.98 9.05
N PRO A 115 -13.92 4.89 8.82
CA PRO A 115 -12.96 5.29 9.85
C PRO A 115 -13.68 5.89 11.06
N VAL A 116 -13.50 5.27 12.23
CA VAL A 116 -14.00 5.78 13.52
C VAL A 116 -12.95 6.67 14.18
N SER A 117 -11.70 6.24 14.13
CA SER A 117 -10.57 6.99 14.63
C SER A 117 -9.28 6.59 13.91
N ARG A 118 -8.35 7.53 13.86
CA ARG A 118 -6.98 7.31 13.39
C ARG A 118 -6.06 7.37 14.60
N GLU A 119 -5.15 6.42 14.71
CA GLU A 119 -4.12 6.50 15.73
C GLU A 119 -3.28 7.76 15.47
N GLU A 120 -3.07 8.57 16.51
CA GLU A 120 -2.27 9.80 16.37
C GLU A 120 -0.82 9.48 15.99
N ALA A 121 -0.34 8.29 16.35
CA ALA A 121 0.98 7.83 16.00
C ALA A 121 1.05 7.36 14.53
N VAL A 122 2.09 7.81 13.85
CA VAL A 122 2.56 7.28 12.57
C VAL A 122 3.87 6.54 12.77
N GLU A 123 4.07 5.52 11.95
CA GLU A 123 5.33 4.79 11.85
C GLU A 123 6.01 5.15 10.53
N LEU A 124 7.28 5.53 10.60
CA LEU A 124 8.13 5.79 9.46
C LEU A 124 9.28 4.79 9.42
N VAL A 125 9.44 4.12 8.29
CA VAL A 125 10.52 3.16 8.04
C VAL A 125 11.26 3.55 6.77
N ALA A 126 12.57 3.72 6.88
CA ALA A 126 13.48 3.80 5.76
C ALA A 126 14.07 2.41 5.47
N PHE A 127 14.12 2.02 4.20
CA PHE A 127 14.60 0.71 3.77
C PHE A 127 15.30 0.80 2.41
N PRO A 128 16.25 -0.11 2.09
CA PRO A 128 16.78 -0.24 0.73
C PRO A 128 15.67 -0.71 -0.23
N PRO A 129 15.52 -0.17 -1.46
CA PRO A 129 14.44 -0.56 -2.36
C PRO A 129 14.34 -2.08 -2.66
N GLU A 130 15.47 -2.80 -2.62
CA GLU A 130 15.52 -4.26 -2.75
C GLU A 130 14.79 -5.01 -1.61
N GLU A 131 14.55 -4.35 -0.47
CA GLU A 131 13.82 -4.87 0.68
C GLU A 131 12.32 -4.48 0.67
N LEU A 132 11.80 -3.96 -0.44
CA LEU A 132 10.39 -3.53 -0.56
C LEU A 132 9.40 -4.56 -0.01
N TRP A 133 9.56 -5.83 -0.38
CA TRP A 133 8.65 -6.87 0.12
C TRP A 133 8.71 -7.04 1.64
N LEU A 134 9.90 -6.92 2.25
CA LEU A 134 10.04 -6.99 3.71
C LEU A 134 9.35 -5.81 4.40
N ALA A 135 9.46 -4.61 3.82
CA ALA A 135 8.79 -3.41 4.31
C ALA A 135 7.26 -3.56 4.23
N VAL A 136 6.74 -4.03 3.09
CA VAL A 136 5.30 -4.28 2.90
C VAL A 136 4.78 -5.37 3.83
N ARG A 137 5.47 -6.51 3.91
CA ARG A 137 5.05 -7.66 4.75
C ARG A 137 4.82 -7.28 6.21
N ARG A 138 5.54 -6.27 6.74
CA ARG A 138 5.41 -5.76 8.10
C ARG A 138 4.03 -5.15 8.38
N VAL A 139 3.40 -4.55 7.37
CA VAL A 139 2.13 -3.81 7.52
C VAL A 139 0.91 -4.63 7.11
N LEU A 140 1.11 -5.83 6.56
CA LEU A 140 0.03 -6.75 6.20
C LEU A 140 -0.55 -7.45 7.42
N PRO A 141 -1.80 -7.94 7.39
CA PRO A 141 -2.35 -8.80 8.43
C PRO A 141 -1.46 -10.03 8.68
N PRO A 142 -1.39 -10.56 9.91
CA PRO A 142 -0.62 -11.76 10.27
C PRO A 142 -1.24 -13.06 9.73
N ARG A 143 -1.47 -13.11 8.42
CA ARG A 143 -1.93 -14.28 7.66
C ARG A 143 -0.81 -14.75 6.75
N ASP A 144 -0.48 -16.04 6.82
CA ASP A 144 0.59 -16.62 6.01
C ASP A 144 0.33 -16.41 4.52
N ALA A 145 -0.91 -16.58 4.06
CA ALA A 145 -1.33 -16.33 2.69
C ALA A 145 -1.00 -14.92 2.17
N LEU A 146 -1.13 -13.89 3.02
CA LEU A 146 -0.82 -12.51 2.66
C LEU A 146 0.67 -12.17 2.82
N ARG A 147 1.41 -12.93 3.64
CA ARG A 147 2.80 -12.65 4.02
C ARG A 147 3.82 -13.60 3.39
N ALA A 148 3.37 -14.51 2.54
CA ALA A 148 4.21 -15.48 1.85
C ALA A 148 5.24 -14.81 0.92
N PRO A 149 6.41 -15.43 0.70
CA PRO A 149 7.38 -14.93 -0.27
C PRO A 149 6.77 -14.89 -1.69
N GLN A 150 7.39 -14.11 -2.58
CA GLN A 150 6.98 -13.98 -3.97
C GLN A 150 6.79 -15.35 -4.63
N HIS A 151 5.60 -15.56 -5.20
CA HIS A 151 5.25 -16.74 -5.97
C HIS A 151 4.15 -16.40 -6.97
N VAL A 152 4.33 -16.80 -8.23
CA VAL A 152 3.34 -16.56 -9.29
C VAL A 152 2.45 -17.79 -9.41
N THR A 153 1.14 -17.61 -9.22
CA THR A 153 0.18 -18.70 -9.45
C THR A 153 0.09 -19.01 -10.94
N PRO A 154 0.50 -20.20 -11.42
CA PRO A 154 0.41 -20.53 -12.83
C PRO A 154 -1.07 -20.63 -13.27
N PRO A 155 -1.42 -20.27 -14.52
CA PRO A 155 -2.81 -20.29 -14.98
C PRO A 155 -3.52 -21.63 -14.78
N SER A 156 -2.80 -22.75 -14.87
CA SER A 156 -3.36 -24.10 -14.66
C SER A 156 -3.80 -24.39 -13.22
N ARG A 157 -3.40 -23.55 -12.26
CA ARG A 157 -3.78 -23.66 -10.83
C ARG A 157 -4.72 -22.55 -10.39
N GLN A 158 -4.99 -21.58 -11.25
CA GLN A 158 -5.97 -20.55 -11.00
C GLN A 158 -7.38 -21.14 -11.10
N ARG A 159 -8.28 -20.69 -10.22
CA ARG A 159 -9.70 -21.02 -10.29
C ARG A 159 -10.52 -19.75 -10.30
N ASP A 160 -11.14 -19.46 -11.43
CA ASP A 160 -11.98 -18.28 -11.58
C ASP A 160 -13.33 -18.48 -10.87
N LEU A 161 -13.71 -17.51 -10.06
CA LEU A 161 -15.07 -17.38 -9.58
C LEU A 161 -15.89 -16.62 -10.63
N LYS A 162 -17.02 -17.20 -11.03
CA LYS A 162 -17.89 -16.60 -12.05
C LYS A 162 -18.57 -15.35 -11.48
N VAL A 163 -18.21 -14.20 -12.03
CA VAL A 163 -18.91 -12.93 -11.78
C VAL A 163 -20.02 -12.79 -12.81
N ALA A 164 -21.25 -12.53 -12.36
CA ALA A 164 -22.37 -12.28 -13.27
C ALA A 164 -22.12 -10.99 -14.08
N PRO A 165 -22.45 -10.93 -15.39
CA PRO A 165 -22.18 -9.77 -16.23
C PRO A 165 -22.68 -8.44 -15.64
N GLU A 166 -23.84 -8.46 -14.99
CA GLU A 166 -24.46 -7.29 -14.36
C GLU A 166 -23.64 -6.76 -13.18
N ALA A 167 -22.94 -7.65 -12.46
CA ALA A 167 -22.05 -7.28 -11.37
C ALA A 167 -20.67 -6.81 -11.85
N VAL A 168 -20.24 -7.22 -13.05
CA VAL A 168 -18.93 -6.82 -13.62
C VAL A 168 -18.84 -5.31 -13.79
N GLU A 169 -19.87 -4.67 -14.38
CA GLU A 169 -19.86 -3.22 -14.61
C GLU A 169 -19.83 -2.44 -13.28
N HIS A 170 -20.65 -2.83 -12.32
CA HIS A 170 -20.69 -2.20 -11.00
C HIS A 170 -19.37 -2.37 -10.23
N LEU A 171 -18.76 -3.57 -10.31
CA LEU A 171 -17.47 -3.83 -9.69
C LEU A 171 -16.33 -3.07 -10.38
N ALA A 172 -16.34 -2.98 -11.71
CA ALA A 172 -15.35 -2.23 -12.47
C ALA A 172 -15.40 -0.73 -12.11
N ALA A 173 -16.59 -0.13 -12.19
CA ALA A 173 -16.79 1.27 -11.81
C ALA A 173 -16.38 1.54 -10.34
N ARG A 174 -16.64 0.57 -9.45
CA ARG A 174 -16.24 0.67 -8.05
C ARG A 174 -14.72 0.62 -7.87
N LEU A 175 -14.03 -0.29 -8.56
CA LEU A 175 -12.57 -0.43 -8.47
C LEU A 175 -11.86 0.76 -9.12
N GLU A 176 -12.45 1.36 -10.16
CA GLU A 176 -11.96 2.59 -10.78
C GLU A 176 -12.15 3.80 -9.86
N GLY A 177 -13.32 3.96 -9.25
CA GLY A 177 -13.64 5.12 -8.41
C GLY A 177 -12.96 5.13 -7.03
N ASP A 178 -12.70 3.95 -6.45
CA ASP A 178 -12.02 3.83 -5.15
C ASP A 178 -11.22 2.50 -5.06
N PRO A 179 -10.06 2.39 -5.73
CA PRO A 179 -9.29 1.15 -5.81
C PRO A 179 -8.84 0.59 -4.46
N LEU A 180 -8.86 1.40 -3.39
CA LEU A 180 -8.40 1.03 -2.06
C LEU A 180 -9.53 0.62 -1.10
N GLY A 181 -10.79 0.90 -1.45
CA GLY A 181 -11.91 0.60 -0.58
C GLY A 181 -12.59 -0.75 -0.81
N ARG A 182 -13.49 -1.07 0.12
CA ARG A 182 -14.31 -2.29 0.11
C ARG A 182 -15.38 -2.25 -0.99
N THR A 183 -15.73 -3.41 -1.53
CA THR A 183 -16.98 -3.55 -2.31
C THR A 183 -18.20 -3.19 -1.44
N PRO A 184 -19.06 -2.25 -1.86
CA PRO A 184 -20.26 -1.86 -1.11
C PRO A 184 -21.26 -3.01 -0.99
N ALA A 185 -21.98 -3.13 0.13
CA ALA A 185 -22.99 -4.19 0.24
C ALA A 185 -24.14 -4.03 -0.74
N GLU A 186 -24.43 -2.82 -1.22
CA GLU A 186 -25.43 -2.60 -2.27
C GLU A 186 -25.12 -3.44 -3.54
N ILE A 187 -23.83 -3.59 -3.89
CA ILE A 187 -23.40 -4.48 -4.99
C ILE A 187 -23.63 -5.97 -4.64
N LEU A 188 -23.51 -6.33 -3.36
CA LEU A 188 -23.76 -7.70 -2.88
C LEU A 188 -25.26 -8.02 -2.77
N GLU A 189 -26.08 -7.02 -2.47
CA GLU A 189 -27.53 -7.10 -2.30
C GLU A 189 -28.27 -7.13 -3.64
N THR A 190 -27.76 -6.41 -4.64
CA THR A 190 -28.30 -6.40 -6.01
C THR A 190 -28.11 -7.72 -6.75
N ALA A 191 -27.27 -8.62 -6.23
CA ALA A 191 -27.02 -9.94 -6.79
C ALA A 191 -27.19 -11.05 -5.71
N PRO A 192 -28.42 -11.34 -5.27
CA PRO A 192 -28.69 -12.33 -4.22
C PRO A 192 -28.33 -13.76 -4.65
N GLU A 193 -28.24 -14.02 -5.96
CA GLU A 193 -27.83 -15.31 -6.51
C GLU A 193 -26.30 -15.48 -6.64
N LEU A 194 -25.50 -14.50 -6.19
CA LEU A 194 -24.04 -14.67 -6.16
C LEU A 194 -23.67 -15.92 -5.36
N ASP A 195 -22.76 -16.69 -5.95
CA ASP A 195 -22.10 -17.81 -5.30
C ASP A 195 -21.60 -17.39 -3.89
N PRO A 196 -21.86 -18.21 -2.84
CA PRO A 196 -21.51 -17.84 -1.47
C PRO A 196 -20.03 -17.54 -1.26
N GLU A 197 -19.14 -18.21 -1.99
CA GLU A 197 -17.70 -18.00 -1.92
C GLU A 197 -17.32 -16.66 -2.55
N LEU A 198 -17.86 -16.35 -3.74
CA LEU A 198 -17.68 -15.04 -4.37
C LEU A 198 -18.22 -13.91 -3.48
N ARG A 199 -19.39 -14.10 -2.85
CA ARG A 199 -19.95 -13.13 -1.91
C ARG A 199 -19.02 -12.89 -0.73
N ALA A 200 -18.42 -13.94 -0.17
CA ALA A 200 -17.47 -13.82 0.94
C ALA A 200 -16.20 -13.06 0.54
N VAL A 201 -15.69 -13.30 -0.67
CA VAL A 201 -14.54 -12.59 -1.23
C VAL A 201 -14.84 -11.10 -1.40
N LEU A 202 -15.96 -10.76 -2.04
CA LEU A 202 -16.35 -9.37 -2.26
C LEU A 202 -16.71 -8.64 -0.95
N ALA A 203 -17.22 -9.37 0.06
CA ALA A 203 -17.44 -8.83 1.39
C ALA A 203 -16.15 -8.53 2.17
N GLY A 204 -14.97 -8.88 1.63
CA GLY A 204 -13.65 -8.60 2.21
C GLY A 204 -13.08 -9.73 3.05
N GLY A 205 -13.79 -10.86 3.21
CA GLY A 205 -13.30 -12.04 3.93
C GLY A 205 -12.80 -11.76 5.36
N SER A 206 -11.93 -12.64 5.85
CA SER A 206 -11.30 -12.52 7.17
C SER A 206 -10.21 -11.45 7.23
N ALA A 207 -9.49 -11.26 6.12
CA ALA A 207 -8.47 -10.25 5.93
C ALA A 207 -8.43 -9.82 4.47
N GLU A 208 -8.05 -8.57 4.23
CA GLU A 208 -8.02 -7.95 2.90
C GLU A 208 -6.81 -7.04 2.75
N VAL A 209 -6.26 -6.95 1.55
CA VAL A 209 -5.22 -5.98 1.18
C VAL A 209 -5.59 -5.36 -0.15
N ALA A 210 -5.69 -4.04 -0.22
CA ALA A 210 -5.77 -3.29 -1.45
C ALA A 210 -4.45 -2.58 -1.73
N LEU A 211 -4.01 -2.58 -2.98
CA LEU A 211 -2.76 -2.02 -3.47
C LEU A 211 -3.05 -1.09 -4.64
N LEU A 212 -2.43 0.08 -4.64
CA LEU A 212 -2.36 0.98 -5.78
C LEU A 212 -0.90 1.36 -6.00
N VAL A 213 -0.38 1.14 -7.21
CA VAL A 213 0.97 1.55 -7.63
C VAL A 213 0.83 2.64 -8.68
N GLY A 214 1.56 3.75 -8.51
CA GLY A 214 1.59 4.88 -9.42
C GLY A 214 3.02 5.26 -9.80
N ALA A 215 3.17 5.74 -11.03
CA ALA A 215 4.40 6.35 -11.55
C ALA A 215 4.24 7.87 -11.55
N VAL A 216 5.21 8.59 -10.99
CA VAL A 216 5.24 10.06 -11.04
C VAL A 216 5.79 10.46 -12.40
N THR A 217 4.91 10.93 -13.27
CA THR A 217 5.20 11.26 -14.68
C THR A 217 5.45 12.76 -14.89
N SER A 218 4.97 13.58 -13.95
CA SER A 218 5.29 15.00 -13.82
C SER A 218 5.15 15.44 -12.34
N PRO A 219 5.62 16.64 -11.94
CA PRO A 219 5.56 17.10 -10.55
C PRO A 219 4.17 17.01 -9.90
N ASP A 220 3.11 17.17 -10.69
CA ASP A 220 1.72 17.19 -10.22
C ASP A 220 0.89 16.01 -10.74
N ASP A 221 1.52 15.04 -11.41
CA ASP A 221 0.81 13.91 -12.05
C ASP A 221 1.39 12.56 -11.64
N VAL A 222 0.51 11.74 -11.05
CA VAL A 222 0.79 10.35 -10.70
C VAL A 222 -0.09 9.47 -11.56
N THR A 223 0.51 8.85 -12.58
CA THR A 223 -0.19 7.92 -13.47
C THR A 223 -0.34 6.57 -12.76
N PRO A 224 -1.58 6.06 -12.56
CA PRO A 224 -1.79 4.71 -12.03
C PRO A 224 -1.20 3.66 -12.97
N VAL A 225 -0.39 2.76 -12.43
CA VAL A 225 0.21 1.64 -13.15
C VAL A 225 -0.60 0.37 -12.91
N GLY A 226 -1.15 0.23 -11.71
CA GLY A 226 -2.07 -0.87 -11.40
C GLY A 226 -2.71 -0.76 -10.04
N ALA A 227 -3.87 -1.40 -9.92
CA ALA A 227 -4.62 -1.56 -8.69
C ALA A 227 -5.10 -3.00 -8.57
N CYS A 228 -4.87 -3.60 -7.40
CA CYS A 228 -5.27 -4.98 -7.10
C CYS A 228 -5.73 -5.11 -5.67
N ARG A 229 -6.60 -6.09 -5.43
CA ARG A 229 -7.06 -6.43 -4.10
C ARG A 229 -6.92 -7.92 -3.85
N TRP A 230 -6.50 -8.29 -2.65
CA TRP A 230 -6.45 -9.66 -2.20
C TRP A 230 -7.33 -9.86 -0.97
N THR A 231 -8.07 -10.95 -0.97
CA THR A 231 -8.98 -11.30 0.13
C THR A 231 -8.72 -12.73 0.60
N VAL A 232 -8.66 -12.93 1.91
CA VAL A 232 -8.54 -14.25 2.53
C VAL A 232 -9.91 -14.73 2.99
N VAL A 233 -10.40 -15.83 2.39
CA VAL A 233 -11.64 -16.53 2.79
C VAL A 233 -11.29 -17.93 3.26
N GLY A 234 -11.48 -18.20 4.55
CA GLY A 234 -10.91 -19.39 5.18
C GLY A 234 -9.38 -19.33 5.12
N GLU A 235 -8.75 -20.34 4.51
CA GLU A 235 -7.30 -20.38 4.27
C GLU A 235 -6.93 -20.02 2.82
N GLN A 236 -7.91 -19.73 1.95
CA GLN A 236 -7.68 -19.51 0.53
C GLN A 236 -7.51 -18.01 0.23
N LEU A 237 -6.47 -17.69 -0.54
CA LEU A 237 -6.23 -16.36 -1.09
C LEU A 237 -6.98 -16.18 -2.42
N TYR A 238 -7.64 -15.04 -2.55
CA TYR A 238 -8.30 -14.59 -3.78
C TYR A 238 -7.71 -13.28 -4.24
N SER A 239 -7.43 -13.16 -5.53
CA SER A 239 -7.08 -11.89 -6.19
C SER A 239 -8.31 -11.36 -6.93
N LEU A 240 -8.63 -10.10 -6.69
CA LEU A 240 -9.60 -9.32 -7.45
C LEU A 240 -8.83 -8.37 -8.37
N ARG A 241 -8.96 -8.62 -9.67
CA ARG A 241 -8.26 -7.90 -10.73
C ARG A 241 -9.31 -7.20 -11.59
N SER A 242 -9.06 -5.94 -11.92
CA SER A 242 -9.87 -5.20 -12.89
C SER A 242 -9.00 -4.75 -14.05
N THR A 243 -9.51 -5.00 -15.25
CA THR A 243 -9.11 -4.31 -16.47
C THR A 243 -10.26 -3.42 -16.92
N PRO A 244 -10.05 -2.48 -17.85
CA PRO A 244 -11.14 -1.69 -18.44
C PRO A 244 -12.26 -2.54 -19.06
N GLU A 245 -11.97 -3.81 -19.37
CA GLU A 245 -12.86 -4.71 -20.11
C GLU A 245 -13.41 -5.86 -19.25
N SER A 246 -12.87 -6.07 -18.04
CA SER A 246 -13.24 -7.23 -17.22
C SER A 246 -12.93 -7.05 -15.74
N VAL A 247 -13.71 -7.74 -14.91
CA VAL A 247 -13.39 -7.98 -13.50
C VAL A 247 -13.25 -9.48 -13.31
N ALA A 248 -12.09 -9.90 -12.78
CA ALA A 248 -11.80 -11.29 -12.49
C ALA A 248 -11.59 -11.47 -10.99
N VAL A 249 -12.27 -12.46 -10.42
CA VAL A 249 -12.03 -12.92 -9.05
C VAL A 249 -11.45 -14.32 -9.14
N VAL A 250 -10.20 -14.48 -8.72
CA VAL A 250 -9.42 -15.68 -8.99
C VAL A 250 -8.85 -16.23 -7.69
N ALA A 251 -9.06 -17.52 -7.43
CA ALA A 251 -8.33 -18.20 -6.36
C ALA A 251 -6.86 -18.34 -6.79
N VAL A 252 -5.95 -17.87 -5.93
CA VAL A 252 -4.50 -17.83 -6.19
C VAL A 252 -3.73 -18.52 -5.06
N GLU A 253 -2.53 -18.97 -5.37
CA GLU A 253 -1.60 -19.50 -4.36
C GLU A 253 -1.01 -18.35 -3.52
N ASP A 254 -0.57 -18.70 -2.31
CA ASP A 254 0.16 -17.79 -1.44
C ASP A 254 1.37 -17.19 -2.15
N GLY A 255 1.62 -15.89 -1.95
CA GLY A 255 2.73 -15.16 -2.58
C GLY A 255 2.39 -14.41 -3.87
N ASP A 256 1.16 -14.57 -4.38
CA ASP A 256 0.64 -13.83 -5.55
C ASP A 256 0.71 -12.32 -5.35
N LEU A 257 0.33 -11.82 -4.15
CA LEU A 257 0.42 -10.41 -3.79
C LEU A 257 1.85 -9.87 -3.92
N ALA A 258 2.83 -10.60 -3.40
CA ALA A 258 4.23 -10.21 -3.48
C ALA A 258 4.73 -10.21 -4.95
N ALA A 259 4.27 -11.15 -5.77
CA ALA A 259 4.61 -11.19 -7.19
C ALA A 259 4.02 -10.00 -7.96
N ASP A 260 2.74 -9.71 -7.76
CA ASP A 260 2.06 -8.60 -8.43
C ASP A 260 2.65 -7.25 -7.99
N LEU A 261 2.98 -7.07 -6.71
CA LEU A 261 3.66 -5.86 -6.23
C LEU A 261 4.96 -5.60 -7.01
N ILE A 262 5.83 -6.60 -7.13
CA ILE A 262 7.10 -6.47 -7.86
C ILE A 262 6.86 -6.21 -9.34
N TRP A 263 5.86 -6.86 -9.93
CA TRP A 263 5.48 -6.65 -11.33
C TRP A 263 5.04 -5.21 -11.58
N TYR A 264 4.12 -4.67 -10.76
CA TYR A 264 3.63 -3.30 -10.89
C TYR A 264 4.73 -2.26 -10.66
N VAL A 265 5.58 -2.46 -9.66
CA VAL A 265 6.70 -1.54 -9.39
C VAL A 265 7.71 -1.53 -10.54
N THR A 266 7.99 -2.70 -11.12
CA THR A 266 8.85 -2.80 -12.32
C THR A 266 8.24 -2.00 -13.48
N GLY A 267 6.95 -2.21 -13.77
CA GLY A 267 6.22 -1.46 -14.80
C GLY A 267 6.18 0.05 -14.53
N ALA A 268 6.11 0.47 -13.27
CA ALA A 268 6.15 1.88 -12.89
C ALA A 268 7.51 2.53 -13.22
N TYR A 269 8.61 1.84 -12.91
CA TYR A 269 9.95 2.32 -13.28
C TYR A 269 10.16 2.38 -14.79
N ASP A 270 9.68 1.39 -15.54
CA ASP A 270 9.76 1.38 -17.00
C ASP A 270 9.02 2.59 -17.60
N LEU A 271 7.83 2.90 -17.09
CA LEU A 271 7.05 4.06 -17.52
C LEU A 271 7.77 5.39 -17.24
N VAL A 272 8.31 5.57 -16.02
CA VAL A 272 9.09 6.77 -15.67
C VAL A 272 10.30 6.93 -16.60
N SER A 273 11.03 5.84 -16.84
CA SER A 273 12.21 5.82 -17.72
C SER A 273 11.87 6.18 -19.17
N GLU A 274 10.75 5.66 -19.68
CA GLU A 274 10.29 5.95 -21.04
C GLU A 274 9.97 7.45 -21.21
N ILE A 275 9.29 8.04 -20.22
CA ILE A 275 8.93 9.47 -20.24
C ILE A 275 10.18 10.34 -20.19
N ALA A 276 11.12 10.04 -19.29
CA ALA A 276 12.39 10.75 -19.20
C ALA A 276 13.18 10.68 -20.52
N THR A 277 13.20 9.52 -21.17
CA THR A 277 13.87 9.31 -22.46
C THR A 277 13.20 10.12 -23.58
N ARG A 278 11.86 10.18 -23.62
CA ARG A 278 11.11 10.97 -24.59
C ARG A 278 11.34 12.47 -24.40
N ALA A 279 11.41 12.94 -23.15
CA ALA A 279 11.69 14.34 -22.83
C ALA A 279 13.09 14.76 -23.30
N ALA A 280 14.11 13.92 -23.12
CA ALA A 280 15.49 14.20 -23.53
C ALA A 280 15.71 14.24 -25.06
N ARG A 281 14.75 13.76 -25.85
CA ARG A 281 14.80 13.76 -27.33
C ARG A 281 14.08 14.93 -27.98
N ARG A 282 13.37 15.75 -27.19
CA ARG A 282 12.69 16.96 -27.65
C ARG A 282 13.59 18.18 -27.44
#